data_AF-A0A645BMD2-F1
#
_entry.id   AF-A0A645BMD2-F1
#
_cell.length_a   1.000
_cell.length_b   1.000
_cell.length_c   1.000
_cell.angle_alpha   90.00
_cell.angle_beta   90.00
_cell.angle_gamma   90.00
#
_symmetry.space_group_name_H-M   'P 1'
#
loop_
_entity.id
_entity.type
_entity.pdbx_description
1 polymer ?
#
loop_
_entity_poly.entity_id
_entity_poly.type
_entity_poly.pdbx_seq_one_letter_code
_entity_poly.pdbx_strand_id
1 'polypeptide(L)'
;MAKHYENLTKTALSEYITPDKFRTVMPPQWEFSAGYSELPVAITLKKETADKLSFDVPWDGMIYGFVRGKFQLQEKLGMKNVPTMAAINDWETKFVLVFEEKNPKETKAFEIESSEVFYLLENCRRVPEQKTRTDKK
;
A
#
# COMPACT_ATOMS: atom_id res chain seq x y z
N MET A 1 -7.53 -21.07 -6.08
CA MET A 1 -6.35 -20.18 -6.09
C MET A 1 -6.10 -19.75 -7.53
N ALA A 2 -6.11 -18.45 -7.82
CA ALA A 2 -5.99 -17.95 -9.19
C ALA A 2 -4.51 -17.96 -9.61
N LYS A 3 -4.19 -18.66 -10.69
CA LYS A 3 -2.86 -18.79 -11.35
C LYS A 3 -2.24 -17.45 -11.83
N HIS A 4 -2.75 -16.30 -11.39
CA HIS A 4 -2.43 -14.98 -11.94
C HIS A 4 -1.13 -14.36 -11.38
N TYR A 5 -0.50 -14.93 -10.35
CA TYR A 5 0.63 -14.32 -9.65
C TYR A 5 1.90 -15.18 -9.60
N GLU A 6 1.99 -16.24 -10.41
CA GLU A 6 3.15 -17.15 -10.40
C GLU A 6 4.41 -16.52 -11.03
N ASN A 7 4.28 -15.46 -11.85
CA ASN A 7 5.39 -14.77 -12.52
C ASN A 7 5.33 -13.25 -12.28
N LEU A 8 5.31 -12.83 -11.02
CA LEU A 8 5.37 -11.41 -10.67
C LEU A 8 6.74 -10.82 -11.06
N THR A 9 6.71 -9.70 -11.77
CA THR A 9 7.94 -8.94 -12.02
C THR A 9 8.33 -8.21 -10.73
N LYS A 10 9.61 -8.27 -10.36
CA LYS A 10 10.13 -7.52 -9.23
C LYS A 10 10.26 -6.04 -9.60
N THR A 11 9.83 -5.17 -8.71
CA THR A 11 9.98 -3.71 -8.87
C THR A 11 10.31 -3.07 -7.53
N ALA A 12 10.76 -1.83 -7.55
CA ALA A 12 10.93 -1.04 -6.33
C ALA A 12 9.60 -0.33 -5.99
N LEU A 13 9.13 -0.44 -4.74
CA LEU A 13 7.92 0.26 -4.29
C LEU A 13 8.05 1.78 -4.51
N SER A 14 9.24 2.32 -4.28
CA SER A 14 9.57 3.74 -4.44
C SER A 14 9.35 4.28 -5.85
N GLU A 15 9.26 3.41 -6.86
CA GLU A 15 8.91 3.81 -8.22
C GLU A 15 7.47 4.30 -8.37
N TYR A 16 6.58 3.87 -7.48
CA TYR A 16 5.16 4.14 -7.55
C TYR A 16 4.65 4.87 -6.31
N ILE A 17 5.06 4.44 -5.11
CA ILE A 17 4.57 4.96 -3.85
C ILE A 17 5.77 5.36 -2.99
N THR A 18 5.87 6.66 -2.71
CA THR A 18 6.93 7.24 -1.89
C THR A 18 6.37 7.83 -0.59
N PRO A 19 7.17 7.90 0.50
CA PRO A 19 6.69 8.38 1.80
C PRO A 19 6.13 9.82 1.76
N ASP A 20 6.68 10.69 0.91
CA ASP A 20 6.22 12.07 0.76
C ASP A 20 4.86 12.17 0.04
N LYS A 21 4.48 11.17 -0.76
CA LYS A 21 3.22 11.12 -1.50
C LYS A 21 2.15 10.29 -0.81
N PHE A 22 2.54 9.43 0.13
CA PHE A 22 1.67 8.53 0.85
C PHE A 22 1.28 9.09 2.22
N ARG A 23 0.00 8.94 2.57
CA ARG A 23 -0.50 9.21 3.93
C ARG A 23 -1.40 8.08 4.38
N THR A 24 -1.35 7.72 5.66
CA THR A 24 -2.34 6.81 6.23
C THR A 24 -3.63 7.55 6.54
N VAL A 25 -4.73 6.80 6.65
CA VAL A 25 -6.06 7.30 7.04
C VAL A 25 -6.76 6.28 7.93
N MET A 26 -7.76 6.75 8.67
CA MET A 26 -8.67 5.86 9.39
C MET A 26 -9.68 5.20 8.42
N PRO A 27 -10.21 3.99 8.73
CA PRO A 27 -11.12 3.29 7.83
C PRO A 27 -12.31 4.13 7.33
N PRO A 28 -13.02 4.93 8.17
CA PRO A 28 -14.11 5.78 7.68
C PRO A 28 -13.66 6.84 6.66
N GLN A 29 -12.43 7.34 6.77
CA GLN A 29 -11.92 8.33 5.82
C GLN A 29 -11.56 7.69 4.48
N TRP A 30 -11.14 6.41 4.50
CA TRP A 30 -10.81 5.65 3.32
C TRP A 30 -12.04 5.38 2.44
N GLU A 31 -13.19 5.08 3.05
CA GLU A 31 -14.44 4.80 2.34
C GLU A 31 -15.05 6.04 1.66
N PHE A 32 -14.95 7.22 2.29
CA PHE A 32 -15.71 8.40 1.87
C PHE A 32 -14.87 9.50 1.20
N SER A 33 -13.54 9.50 1.32
CA SER A 33 -12.73 10.68 0.94
C SER A 33 -11.41 10.36 0.24
N ALA A 34 -11.47 10.07 -1.05
CA ALA A 34 -10.30 10.20 -1.93
C ALA A 34 -10.24 11.63 -2.50
N GLY A 35 -9.12 12.32 -2.34
CA GLY A 35 -8.87 13.54 -3.09
C GLY A 35 -8.88 13.28 -4.60
N TYR A 36 -9.17 14.31 -5.42
CA TYR A 36 -9.28 14.15 -6.88
C TYR A 36 -8.04 13.47 -7.51
N SER A 37 -6.83 13.78 -7.03
CA SER A 37 -5.57 13.20 -7.53
C SER A 37 -5.05 12.03 -6.69
N GLU A 38 -5.79 11.59 -5.68
CA GLU A 38 -5.40 10.51 -4.78
C GLU A 38 -5.92 9.15 -5.28
N LEU A 39 -5.07 8.14 -5.12
CA LEU A 39 -5.42 6.74 -5.31
C LEU A 39 -5.55 6.08 -3.92
N PRO A 40 -6.67 5.38 -3.62
CA PRO A 40 -6.81 4.60 -2.41
C PRO A 40 -5.75 3.50 -2.35
N VAL A 41 -5.18 3.30 -1.16
CA VAL A 41 -4.20 2.24 -0.89
C VAL A 41 -4.68 1.42 0.31
N ALA A 42 -4.65 0.10 0.21
CA ALA A 42 -4.83 -0.79 1.35
C ALA A 42 -3.59 -1.68 1.52
N ILE A 43 -3.11 -1.80 2.74
CA ILE A 43 -1.94 -2.59 3.08
C ILE A 43 -2.37 -3.63 4.10
N THR A 44 -2.20 -4.90 3.74
CA THR A 44 -2.51 -6.04 4.62
C THR A 44 -1.19 -6.58 5.17
N LEU A 45 -1.02 -6.49 6.49
CA LEU A 45 0.17 -6.96 7.19
C LEU A 45 -0.15 -8.21 8.00
N LYS A 46 0.77 -9.17 8.02
CA LYS A 46 0.72 -10.25 9.00
C LYS A 46 1.16 -9.73 10.37
N LYS A 47 0.70 -10.39 11.42
CA LYS A 47 1.01 -10.01 12.81
C LYS A 47 2.51 -9.83 13.06
N GLU A 48 3.32 -10.78 12.59
CA GLU A 48 4.79 -10.74 12.75
C GLU A 48 5.45 -9.53 12.09
N THR A 49 4.88 -9.05 10.98
CA THR A 49 5.34 -7.86 10.28
C THR A 49 4.84 -6.60 10.98
N ALA A 50 3.58 -6.57 11.36
CA ALA A 50 2.98 -5.45 12.10
C ALA A 50 3.72 -5.16 13.41
N ASP A 51 4.15 -6.22 14.12
CA ASP A 51 4.87 -6.07 15.39
C ASP A 51 6.27 -5.44 15.28
N LYS A 52 6.84 -5.37 14.07
CA LYS A 52 8.14 -4.74 13.80
C LYS A 52 8.04 -3.23 13.60
N LEU A 53 6.84 -2.68 13.40
CA LEU A 53 6.65 -1.25 13.17
C LEU A 53 6.75 -0.45 14.46
N SER A 54 7.14 0.82 14.34
CA SER A 54 7.26 1.78 15.45
C SER A 54 5.92 2.24 16.02
N PHE A 55 4.80 1.78 15.46
CA PHE A 55 3.45 2.22 15.81
C PHE A 55 2.49 1.05 15.85
N ASP A 56 1.36 1.27 16.50
CA ASP A 56 0.31 0.25 16.57
C ASP A 56 -0.47 0.14 15.26
N VAL A 57 -0.48 -1.09 14.73
CA VAL A 57 -1.37 -1.50 13.64
C VAL A 57 -2.67 -2.05 14.24
N PRO A 58 -3.83 -1.77 13.64
CA PRO A 58 -5.09 -2.38 14.06
C PRO A 58 -5.03 -3.93 14.12
N TRP A 59 -5.92 -4.52 14.92
CA TRP A 59 -5.92 -5.97 15.21
C TRP A 59 -6.13 -6.85 13.97
N ASP A 60 -6.77 -6.31 12.93
CA ASP A 60 -7.01 -6.97 11.63
C ASP A 60 -5.80 -6.89 10.69
N GLY A 61 -4.72 -6.21 11.09
CA GLY A 61 -3.49 -6.05 10.31
C GLY A 61 -3.62 -5.11 9.13
N MET A 62 -4.72 -4.34 9.02
CA MET A 62 -4.96 -3.47 7.87
C MET A 62 -4.51 -2.03 8.13
N ILE A 63 -3.80 -1.47 7.16
CA ILE A 63 -3.47 -0.05 7.09
C ILE A 63 -4.07 0.52 5.82
N TYR A 64 -4.88 1.56 5.98
CA TYR A 64 -5.47 2.30 4.87
C TYR A 64 -4.73 3.60 4.63
N GLY A 65 -4.71 4.03 3.37
CA GLY A 65 -4.03 5.25 3.00
C GLY A 65 -4.42 5.76 1.62
N PHE A 66 -3.77 6.85 1.25
CA PHE A 66 -3.88 7.45 -0.07
C PHE A 66 -2.49 7.79 -0.58
N VAL A 67 -2.26 7.53 -1.87
CA VAL A 67 -1.09 8.02 -2.59
C VAL A 67 -1.49 9.11 -3.58
N ARG A 68 -0.77 10.23 -3.56
CA ARG A 68 -0.99 11.33 -4.51
C ARG A 68 -0.39 11.01 -5.87
N GLY A 69 -1.07 11.43 -6.94
CA GLY A 69 -0.56 11.35 -8.31
C GLY A 69 -1.10 10.16 -9.11
N LYS A 70 -2.39 9.85 -8.97
CA LYS A 70 -3.02 8.70 -9.64
C LYS A 70 -2.93 8.73 -11.17
N PHE A 71 -2.90 9.91 -11.79
CA PHE A 71 -2.74 10.06 -13.24
C PHE A 71 -1.31 9.74 -13.69
N GLN A 72 -0.31 10.20 -12.92
CA GLN A 72 1.09 9.85 -13.16
C GLN A 72 1.33 8.34 -12.98
N LEU A 73 0.67 7.74 -11.98
CA LEU A 73 0.68 6.28 -11.80
C LEU A 73 0.08 5.55 -12.99
N GLN A 74 -1.08 6.00 -13.49
CA GLN A 74 -1.70 5.44 -14.68
C GLN A 74 -0.74 5.45 -15.87
N GLU A 75 -0.14 6.60 -16.17
CA GLU A 75 0.81 6.76 -17.29
C GLU A 75 2.02 5.84 -17.12
N LYS A 76 2.61 5.81 -15.91
CA LYS A 76 3.78 4.98 -15.61
C LYS A 76 3.48 3.48 -15.71
N LEU A 77 2.27 3.05 -15.34
CA LEU A 77 1.83 1.66 -15.45
C LEU A 77 1.40 1.28 -16.87
N GLY A 78 1.32 2.25 -17.80
CA GLY A 78 0.82 2.05 -19.14
C GLY A 78 -0.65 1.60 -19.17
N MET A 79 -1.43 1.98 -18.16
CA MET A 79 -2.83 1.55 -18.02
C MET A 79 -3.75 2.46 -18.82
N LYS A 80 -4.77 1.85 -19.45
CA LYS A 80 -5.78 2.59 -20.21
C LYS A 80 -6.64 3.51 -19.33
N ASN A 81 -6.97 3.04 -18.13
CA ASN A 81 -7.78 3.74 -17.14
C ASN A 81 -6.96 3.96 -15.86
N VAL A 82 -7.31 4.99 -15.09
CA VAL A 82 -6.77 5.20 -13.75
C VAL A 82 -7.10 3.97 -12.87
N PRO A 83 -6.13 3.42 -12.12
CA PRO A 83 -6.39 2.34 -11.18
C PRO A 83 -7.49 2.73 -10.17
N THR A 84 -8.28 1.75 -9.74
CA THR A 84 -9.31 1.95 -8.71
C THR A 84 -8.70 1.98 -7.32
N MET A 85 -7.68 1.15 -7.07
CA MET A 85 -6.88 1.19 -5.85
C MET A 85 -5.50 0.56 -6.07
N ALA A 86 -4.62 0.75 -5.09
CA ALA A 86 -3.44 -0.08 -4.90
C ALA A 86 -3.59 -0.96 -3.65
N ALA A 87 -3.26 -2.24 -3.75
CA ALA A 87 -3.22 -3.17 -2.63
C ALA A 87 -1.78 -3.65 -2.40
N ILE A 88 -1.28 -3.59 -1.17
CA ILE A 88 0.01 -4.15 -0.77
C ILE A 88 -0.27 -5.30 0.20
N ASN A 89 0.06 -6.52 -0.21
CA ASN A 89 -0.25 -7.71 0.59
C ASN A 89 1.03 -8.40 1.07
N ASP A 90 1.09 -8.65 2.37
CA ASP A 90 2.14 -9.43 3.01
C ASP A 90 1.99 -10.93 2.71
N TRP A 91 2.93 -11.49 1.96
CA TRP A 91 3.01 -12.90 1.59
C TRP A 91 4.14 -13.63 2.35
N GLU A 92 4.39 -13.26 3.62
CA GLU A 92 5.43 -13.82 4.51
C GLU A 92 6.88 -13.56 4.06
N THR A 93 7.25 -14.06 2.89
CA THR A 93 8.61 -13.95 2.33
C THR A 93 8.78 -12.71 1.46
N LYS A 94 7.68 -12.16 0.97
CA LYS A 94 7.64 -11.04 0.03
C LYS A 94 6.36 -10.25 0.18
N PHE A 95 6.32 -9.08 -0.46
CA PHE A 95 5.11 -8.29 -0.60
C PHE A 95 4.67 -8.26 -2.06
N VAL A 96 3.36 -8.22 -2.27
CA VAL A 96 2.76 -8.07 -3.59
C VAL A 96 2.02 -6.75 -3.66
N LEU A 97 2.47 -5.87 -4.55
CA LEU A 97 1.81 -4.63 -4.91
C LEU A 97 0.90 -4.89 -6.10
N VAL A 98 -0.38 -4.58 -5.98
CA VAL A 98 -1.40 -4.77 -7.01
C VAL A 98 -2.08 -3.43 -7.28
N PHE A 99 -2.05 -2.97 -8.53
CA PHE A 99 -2.88 -1.86 -9.01
C PHE A 99 -4.13 -2.43 -9.66
N GLU A 100 -5.26 -2.30 -8.96
CA GLU A 100 -6.54 -2.84 -9.40
C GLU A 100 -7.21 -1.93 -10.44
N GLU A 101 -7.95 -2.54 -11.35
CA GLU A 101 -8.82 -1.86 -12.30
C GLU A 101 -10.16 -2.60 -12.39
N LYS A 102 -11.20 -1.93 -12.89
CA LYS A 102 -12.54 -2.54 -13.04
C LYS A 102 -12.53 -3.83 -13.86
N ASN A 103 -11.64 -3.92 -14.84
CA ASN A 103 -11.33 -5.12 -15.61
C ASN A 103 -10.12 -5.83 -14.97
N PRO A 104 -10.31 -6.99 -14.32
CA PRO A 104 -9.22 -7.72 -13.67
C PRO A 104 -8.07 -8.13 -14.59
N LYS A 105 -8.28 -8.15 -15.92
CA LYS A 105 -7.23 -8.43 -16.90
C LYS A 105 -6.24 -7.28 -17.09
N GLU A 106 -6.64 -6.06 -16.73
CA GLU A 106 -5.82 -4.85 -16.82
C GLU A 106 -5.07 -4.57 -15.51
N THR A 107 -5.34 -5.35 -14.45
CA THR A 107 -4.62 -5.29 -13.18
C THR A 107 -3.14 -5.52 -13.39
N LYS A 108 -2.32 -4.67 -12.77
CA LYS A 108 -0.86 -4.82 -12.75
C LYS A 108 -0.44 -5.26 -11.36
N ALA A 109 0.41 -6.28 -11.29
CA ALA A 109 0.92 -6.76 -10.02
C ALA A 109 2.44 -6.93 -10.07
N PHE A 110 3.09 -6.61 -8.96
CA PHE A 110 4.53 -6.62 -8.82
C PHE A 110 4.92 -7.23 -7.48
N GLU A 111 6.09 -7.84 -7.46
CA GLU A 111 6.76 -8.24 -6.23
C GLU A 111 7.64 -7.07 -5.74
N ILE A 112 7.52 -6.73 -4.45
CA ILE A 112 8.30 -5.68 -3.81
C ILE A 112 8.96 -6.20 -2.52
N GLU A 113 10.05 -5.56 -2.10
CA GLU A 113 10.77 -5.96 -0.91
C GLU A 113 10.07 -5.49 0.37
N SER A 114 10.15 -6.30 1.43
CA SER A 114 9.60 -5.93 2.74
C SER A 114 10.25 -4.68 3.32
N SER A 115 11.56 -4.51 3.14
CA SER A 115 12.33 -3.33 3.56
C SER A 115 11.75 -2.02 3.03
N GLU A 116 11.26 -2.01 1.78
CA GLU A 116 10.64 -0.83 1.18
C GLU A 116 9.27 -0.53 1.78
N VAL A 117 8.48 -1.55 2.11
CA VAL A 117 7.19 -1.38 2.79
C VAL A 117 7.40 -0.82 4.21
N PHE A 118 8.39 -1.35 4.94
CA PHE A 118 8.77 -0.79 6.24
C PHE A 118 9.21 0.66 6.11
N TYR A 119 10.11 0.96 5.16
CA TYR A 119 10.56 2.33 4.93
C TYR A 119 9.39 3.27 4.60
N LEU A 120 8.44 2.82 3.76
CA LEU A 120 7.23 3.59 3.45
C LEU A 120 6.43 3.90 4.73
N LEU A 121 6.10 2.88 5.51
CA LEU A 121 5.23 3.02 6.68
C LEU A 121 5.88 3.83 7.81
N GLU A 122 7.18 3.70 8.01
CA GLU A 122 7.92 4.43 9.05
C GLU A 122 8.09 5.92 8.73
N ASN A 123 8.17 6.27 7.44
CA ASN A 123 8.52 7.63 7.00
C ASN A 123 7.34 8.39 6.36
N CYS A 124 6.18 7.76 6.20
CA CYS A 124 5.00 8.43 5.65
C CYS A 124 4.31 9.34 6.66
N ARG A 125 3.39 10.17 6.16
CA ARG A 125 2.50 10.96 7.01
C ARG A 125 1.42 10.06 7.62
N ARG A 126 1.55 9.78 8.92
CA ARG A 126 0.60 8.97 9.68
C ARG A 126 -0.54 9.78 10.28
N VAL A 127 -1.68 9.13 10.52
CA VAL A 127 -2.77 9.68 11.35
C VAL A 127 -2.36 9.73 12.83
N PRO A 128 -2.82 10.72 13.61
CA PRO A 128 -2.47 10.83 15.04
C PRO A 128 -2.81 9.59 15.88
N GLU A 129 -3.82 8.82 15.49
CA GLU A 129 -4.30 7.62 16.15
C GLU A 129 -3.30 6.46 16.07
N GLN A 130 -2.42 6.46 15.07
CA GLN A 130 -1.28 5.55 14.98
C GLN A 130 -0.18 6.02 15.93
N LYS A 131 -0.42 5.79 17.22
CA LYS A 131 0.51 6.16 18.28
C LYS A 131 1.82 5.43 18.10
N THR A 132 2.92 6.18 18.18
CA THR A 132 4.26 5.58 18.30
C THR A 132 4.28 4.74 19.57
N ARG A 133 4.78 3.51 19.48
CA ARG A 133 5.08 2.65 20.62
C ARG A 133 6.22 3.28 21.41
N THR A 134 5.85 4.20 22.28
CA THR A 134 6.70 4.67 23.36
C THR A 134 6.62 3.57 24.41
N ASP A 135 7.51 2.57 24.30
CA ASP A 135 8.04 1.75 25.42
C ASP A 135 8.62 0.43 24.90
N LYS A 136 9.95 0.41 24.72
CA LYS A 136 10.77 -0.72 25.14
C LYS A 136 11.80 -0.17 26.12
N LYS A 137 11.41 -0.09 27.40
CA LYS A 137 12.37 -0.18 28.51
C LYS A 137 12.58 -1.64 28.85
#